data_AF-A0A349DHL7-F1
#
_entry.id   AF-A0A349DHL7-F1
#
_cell.length_a   1.000
_cell.length_b   1.000
_cell.length_c   1.000
_cell.angle_alpha   90.00
_cell.angle_beta   90.00
_cell.angle_gamma   90.00
#
_symmetry.space_group_name_H-M   'P 1'
#
loop_
_entity.id
_entity.type
_entity.pdbx_description
1 polymer ?
#
loop_
_entity_poly.entity_id
_entity_poly.type
_entity_poly.pdbx_seq_one_letter_code
_entity_poly.pdbx_strand_id
1 'polypeptide(L)' 'QLKQMNVQVGMELPAQLQNGNQIMVVVKEIRDTTILVDANHPLAGKDLIFDIEMVEIS' A
#
# COMPACT_ATOMS: atom_id res chain seq x y z
N GLN A 1 -13.77 -15.95 -3.39
CA GLN A 1 -12.42 -15.52 -3.83
C GLN A 1 -11.39 -15.57 -2.69
N LEU A 2 -11.54 -14.85 -1.58
CA LEU A 2 -10.53 -14.84 -0.50
C LEU A 2 -10.22 -16.23 0.12
N LYS A 3 -11.26 -17.04 0.38
CA LYS A 3 -11.10 -18.40 0.93
C LYS A 3 -10.40 -19.40 -0.02
N GLN A 4 -10.38 -19.13 -1.33
CA GLN A 4 -9.71 -19.99 -2.32
C GLN A 4 -8.24 -19.61 -2.51
N MET A 5 -7.87 -18.38 -2.14
CA MET A 5 -6.50 -17.87 -2.25
C MET A 5 -5.64 -18.19 -1.02
N ASN A 6 -6.19 -18.84 0.02
CA ASN A 6 -5.50 -19.09 1.29
C ASN A 6 -4.72 -17.86 1.79
N VAL A 7 -5.40 -16.70 1.80
CA VAL A 7 -4.79 -15.42 2.20
C VAL A 7 -4.30 -15.52 3.64
N GLN A 8 -3.09 -15.00 3.90
CA GLN A 8 -2.45 -15.00 5.23
C GLN A 8 -2.11 -13.57 5.65
N VAL A 9 -2.10 -13.32 6.97
CA VAL A 9 -1.56 -12.07 7.52
C VAL A 9 -0.08 -11.97 7.14
N GLY A 10 0.34 -10.78 6.69
CA GLY A 10 1.68 -10.54 6.14
C GLY A 10 1.81 -10.83 4.64
N MET A 11 0.81 -11.42 3.99
CA MET A 11 0.81 -11.62 2.54
C MET A 11 0.76 -10.28 1.81
N GLU A 12 1.58 -10.13 0.77
CA GLU A 12 1.51 -8.99 -0.14
C GLU A 12 0.52 -9.27 -1.28
N LEU A 13 -0.33 -8.29 -1.57
CA LEU A 13 -1.34 -8.35 -2.63
C LEU A 13 -1.18 -7.13 -3.55
N PRO A 14 -1.25 -7.30 -4.88
CA PRO A 14 -1.30 -6.17 -5.79
C PRO A 14 -2.67 -5.49 -5.70
N ALA A 15 -2.67 -4.16 -5.64
CA ALA A 15 -3.87 -3.33 -5.71
C ALA A 15 -3.69 -2.27 -6.80
N GLN A 16 -4.79 -1.90 -7.46
CA GLN A 16 -4.81 -0.87 -8.48
C GLN A 16 -5.44 0.41 -7.93
N LEU A 17 -4.72 1.51 -8.04
CA LEU A 17 -5.21 2.84 -7.69
C LEU A 17 -6.09 3.41 -8.81
N GLN A 18 -6.90 4.40 -8.47
CA GLN A 18 -7.83 5.03 -9.42
C GLN A 18 -7.14 5.67 -10.64
N ASN A 19 -5.88 6.08 -10.48
CA ASN A 19 -5.06 6.63 -11.55
C ASN A 19 -4.41 5.55 -12.44
N GLY A 20 -4.70 4.27 -12.21
CA GLY A 20 -4.15 3.15 -12.96
C GLY A 20 -2.85 2.56 -12.40
N ASN A 21 -2.20 3.23 -11.44
CA ASN A 21 -0.96 2.73 -10.84
C ASN A 21 -1.22 1.47 -10.01
N GLN A 22 -0.28 0.52 -10.06
CA GLN A 22 -0.29 -0.64 -9.18
C GLN A 22 0.57 -0.39 -7.95
N ILE A 23 0.07 -0.80 -6.78
CA ILE A 23 0.79 -0.79 -5.51
C ILE A 23 0.74 -2.18 -4.87
N MET A 24 1.70 -2.47 -4.00
CA MET A 24 1.65 -3.65 -3.13
C MET A 24 1.05 -3.23 -1.78
N VAL A 25 0.08 -4.00 -1.30
CA VAL A 25 -0.52 -3.83 0.03
C VAL A 25 -0.30 -5.08 0.86
N VAL A 26 -0.20 -4.94 2.18
CA VAL A 26 0.07 -6.05 3.10
C VAL A 26 -1.20 -6.42 3.86
N VAL A 27 -1.56 -7.70 3.93
CA VAL A 27 -2.69 -8.15 4.74
C VAL A 27 -2.36 -7.97 6.22
N LYS A 28 -3.11 -7.11 6.91
CA LYS A 28 -2.95 -6.82 8.34
C LYS A 28 -3.84 -7.68 9.23
N GLU A 29 -5.06 -7.97 8.76
CA GLU A 29 -6.06 -8.72 9.52
C GLU A 29 -6.99 -9.48 8.58
N ILE A 30 -7.39 -10.69 8.97
CA ILE A 30 -8.41 -11.48 8.26
C ILE A 30 -9.68 -11.48 9.10
N ARG A 31 -10.81 -11.12 8.47
CA ARG A 31 -12.15 -11.17 9.04
C ARG A 31 -13.01 -12.18 8.27
N ASP A 32 -14.25 -12.38 8.73
CA ASP A 32 -15.14 -13.42 8.17
C ASP A 32 -15.37 -13.29 6.65
N THR A 33 -15.55 -12.06 6.18
CA THR A 33 -15.90 -11.75 4.78
C THR A 33 -14.92 -10.80 4.10
N THR A 34 -14.06 -10.16 4.88
CA THR A 34 -13.17 -9.07 4.42
C THR A 34 -11.77 -9.25 4.99
N ILE A 35 -10.82 -8.52 4.41
CA ILE A 35 -9.46 -8.39 4.94
C ILE A 35 -9.18 -6.91 5.19
N LEU A 36 -8.41 -6.63 6.23
CA LEU A 36 -7.80 -5.32 6.43
C LEU A 36 -6.42 -5.34 5.78
N VAL A 37 -6.13 -4.36 4.94
CA VAL A 37 -4.82 -4.22 4.28
C VAL A 37 -4.13 -2.94 4.73
N ASP A 38 -2.80 -2.99 4.83
CA ASP A 38 -1.94 -1.85 5.01
C ASP A 38 -1.43 -1.38 3.65
N ALA A 39 -1.77 -0.14 3.30
CA ALA A 39 -1.37 0.51 2.05
C ALA A 39 -0.52 1.77 2.31
N ASN A 40 0.06 1.89 3.51
CA ASN A 40 0.92 3.02 3.82
C ASN A 40 2.17 3.01 2.94
N HIS A 41 2.61 4.20 2.52
CA HIS A 41 3.87 4.35 1.83
C HIS A 41 5.03 3.88 2.72
N PRO A 42 6.14 3.32 2.17
CA PRO A 42 7.32 2.91 2.95
C PRO A 42 7.97 4.01 3.83
N LEU A 43 7.59 5.26 3.59
CA LEU A 43 8.08 6.44 4.31
C LEU A 43 7.08 6.97 5.35
N ALA A 44 5.90 6.37 5.49
CA ALA A 44 4.91 6.80 6.46
C ALA A 44 5.47 6.71 7.90
N GLY A 45 5.27 7.77 8.69
CA GLY A 45 5.77 7.85 10.05
C GLY A 45 7.27 8.11 10.19
N LYS A 46 7.99 8.36 9.09
CA LYS A 46 9.41 8.76 9.12
C LYS A 46 9.53 10.28 9.04
N ASP A 47 10.50 10.83 9.76
CA ASP A 47 10.97 12.19 9.52
C ASP A 47 11.68 12.22 8.17
N LEU A 48 11.21 13.09 7.28
CA LEU A 48 11.77 13.25 5.95
C LEU A 48 12.49 14.59 5.87
N ILE A 49 13.80 14.53 5.64
CA ILE A 49 14.63 15.71 5.36
C ILE A 49 14.79 15.78 3.85
N PHE A 50 14.25 16.83 3.26
CA PHE A 50 14.38 17.08 1.82
C PHE A 50 15.32 18.25 1.59
N ASP A 51 16.30 18.03 0.71
CA ASP A 51 17.09 19.10 0.12
C ASP A 51 16.56 19.30 -1.31
N ILE A 52 15.88 20.43 -1.54
CA ILE A 52 15.14 20.69 -2.78
C ILE A 52 15.72 21.96 -3.42
N GLU A 53 16.04 21.87 -4.71
CA GLU A 53 16.44 23.01 -5.53
C GLU A 53 15.32 23.38 -6.51
N MET A 54 14.99 24.67 -6.60
CA MET A 54 13.98 25.18 -7.53
C MET A 54 14.60 25.38 -8.92
N VAL A 55 14.12 24.62 -9.90
CA VAL A 55 14.65 24.65 -11.27
C VAL A 55 13.91 25.69 -12.14
N GLU A 56 12.58 25.69 -12.13
CA GLU A 56 11.75 26.61 -12.93
C GLU A 56 10.31 26.67 -12.38
N ILE A 57 9.58 27.73 -12.70
CA ILE A 57 8.12 27.82 -12.57
C ILE A 57 7.55 28.01 -13.98
N SER A 58 6.70 27.07 -14.42
CA SER A 58 6.05 27.08 -15.74
C SER A 58 4.63 27.62 -15.71
#